data_AF-A0A354V150-F1
#
_entry.id   AF-A0A354V150-F1
#
_cell.length_a   1.000
_cell.length_b   1.000
_cell.length_c   1.000
_cell.angle_alpha   90.00
_cell.angle_beta   90.00
_cell.angle_gamma   90.00
#
_symmetry.space_group_name_H-M   'P 1'
#
loop_
_entity.id
_entity.type
_entity.pdbx_description
1 polymer ?
#
loop_
_entity_poly.entity_id
_entity_poly.type
_entity_poly.pdbx_seq_one_letter_code
_entity_poly.pdbx_strand_id
1 'polypeptide(L)' 'MPVNLSIKNAPDDVVERLRQRAEQNHRSLQGELLAIIEAAAKDTPRKTAGDILAKVRGLGIYTAGDSTEIVRSARDAR' A
#
# COMPACT_ATOMS: atom_id res chain seq x y z
N MET A 1 -1.80 -2.04 -28.21
CA MET A 1 -0.93 -1.05 -28.87
C MET A 1 -0.22 -0.26 -27.78
N PRO A 2 1.13 -0.13 -27.78
CA PRO A 2 1.81 0.73 -26.81
C PRO A 2 1.41 2.20 -27.04
N VAL A 3 1.09 2.91 -25.96
CA VAL A 3 0.73 4.33 -25.97
C VAL A 3 1.83 5.11 -25.27
N ASN A 4 2.37 6.13 -25.93
CA ASN A 4 3.38 7.00 -25.35
C ASN A 4 2.68 8.14 -24.59
N LEU A 5 2.99 8.28 -23.31
CA LEU A 5 2.55 9.39 -22.47
C LEU A 5 3.70 10.40 -22.34
N SER A 6 3.41 11.68 -22.55
CA SER A 6 4.38 12.76 -22.40
C SER A 6 3.79 13.86 -21.53
N ILE A 7 4.58 14.34 -20.57
CA ILE A 7 4.24 15.45 -19.69
C ILE A 7 5.08 16.64 -20.14
N LYS A 8 4.42 17.70 -20.63
CA LYS A 8 5.10 18.95 -21.02
C LYS A 8 5.27 19.85 -19.81
N ASN A 9 6.41 20.54 -19.74
CA ASN A 9 6.72 21.52 -18.69
C ASN A 9 6.61 20.94 -17.28
N ALA A 10 7.16 19.74 -17.06
CA ALA A 10 7.25 19.17 -15.72
C ALA A 10 8.17 20.05 -14.85
N PRO A 11 7.72 20.50 -13.66
CA PRO A 11 8.56 21.27 -12.75
C PRO A 11 9.82 20.49 -12.35
N ASP A 12 10.98 21.14 -12.40
CA ASP A 12 12.27 20.50 -12.14
C ASP A 12 12.33 19.87 -10.75
N ASP A 13 11.75 20.52 -9.74
CA ASP A 13 11.70 20.00 -8.36
C ASP A 13 10.91 18.68 -8.26
N VAL A 14 9.86 18.53 -9.06
CA VAL A 14 9.08 17.29 -9.13
C VAL A 14 9.89 16.19 -9.81
N VAL A 15 10.59 16.51 -10.90
CA VAL A 15 11.43 15.55 -11.63
C VAL A 15 12.58 15.07 -10.76
N GLU A 16 13.23 15.95 -9.99
CA GLU A 16 14.30 15.58 -9.06
C GLU A 16 13.81 14.64 -7.96
N ARG A 17 12.66 14.94 -7.34
CA ARG A 17 12.05 14.04 -6.33
C ARG A 17 11.72 12.67 -6.91
N LEU A 18 11.22 12.63 -8.14
CA LEU A 18 10.95 11.36 -8.84
C LEU A 18 12.23 10.59 -9.14
N ARG A 19 13.32 11.27 -9.52
CA ARG A 19 14.62 10.63 -9.76
C ARG A 19 15.17 10.01 -8.46
N GLN A 20 15.18 10.75 -7.36
CA GLN A 20 15.60 10.24 -6.05
C GLN A 20 14.79 9.02 -5.62
N ARG A 21 13.46 9.08 -5.81
CA ARG A 21 12.57 7.96 -5.52
C ARG A 21 12.85 6.75 -6.42
N ALA A 22 13.13 6.98 -7.71
CA ALA A 22 13.49 5.92 -8.64
C ALA A 22 14.81 5.23 -8.24
N GLU A 23 15.83 6.00 -7.83
CA GLU A 23 17.10 5.47 -7.31
C GLU A 23 16.90 4.61 -6.05
N GLN A 24 16.09 5.08 -5.10
CA GLN A 24 15.74 4.33 -3.88
C GLN A 24 15.01 3.01 -4.19
N ASN A 25 14.16 3.01 -5.22
CA ASN A 25 13.43 1.83 -5.65
C ASN A 25 14.22 0.97 -6.66
N HIS A 26 15.48 1.31 -6.96
CA HIS A 26 16.33 0.65 -7.96
C HIS A 26 15.67 0.54 -9.34
N ARG A 27 15.00 1.61 -9.79
CA ARG A 27 14.27 1.70 -11.05
C ARG A 27 14.76 2.88 -11.89
N SER A 28 14.56 2.81 -13.20
CA SER A 28 14.70 3.99 -14.06
C SER A 28 13.58 4.99 -13.76
N LEU A 29 13.79 6.26 -14.11
CA LEU A 29 12.76 7.31 -13.97
C LEU A 29 11.45 6.93 -14.70
N GLN A 30 11.56 6.38 -15.91
CA GLN A 30 10.42 5.92 -16.69
C GLN A 30 9.71 4.74 -16.01
N GLY A 31 10.47 3.80 -15.42
CA GLY A 31 9.91 2.67 -14.67
C GLY A 31 9.19 3.11 -13.39
N GLU A 32 9.73 4.10 -12.67
CA GLU A 32 9.06 4.69 -11.51
C GLU A 32 7.78 5.41 -11.91
N LEU A 33 7.81 6.17 -13.01
CA LEU A 33 6.61 6.86 -13.53
C LEU A 33 5.51 5.86 -13.88
N LEU A 34 5.87 4.75 -14.55
CA LEU A 34 4.95 3.68 -14.89
C LEU A 34 4.36 3.04 -13.62
N ALA A 35 5.18 2.75 -12.61
CA ALA A 35 4.71 2.17 -11.35
C ALA A 35 3.71 3.09 -10.61
N ILE A 36 3.95 4.41 -10.62
CA ILE A 36 3.04 5.39 -10.04
C ILE A 36 1.72 5.44 -10.80
N ILE A 37 1.77 5.48 -12.14
CA ILE A 37 0.58 5.52 -12.99
C ILE A 37 -0.23 4.23 -12.83
N GLU A 38 0.41 3.06 -12.81
CA GLU A 38 -0.25 1.78 -12.57
C GLU A 38 -0.94 1.74 -11.20
N ALA A 39 -0.28 2.24 -10.16
CA ALA A 39 -0.85 2.31 -8.82
C ALA A 39 -2.06 3.26 -8.77
N ALA A 40 -1.99 4.39 -9.47
CA ALA A 40 -3.10 5.35 -9.56
C ALA A 40 -4.26 4.82 -10.40
N ALA A 41 -3.97 4.12 -11.50
CA ALA A 41 -4.97 3.53 -12.40
C ALA A 41 -5.66 2.30 -11.83
N LYS A 42 -5.05 1.64 -10.83
CA LYS A 42 -5.62 0.45 -10.17
C LYS A 42 -6.89 0.70 -9.38
N ASP A 43 -7.43 1.93 -9.39
CA ASP A 43 -8.69 2.38 -8.79
C ASP A 43 -9.14 1.47 -7.64
N THR A 44 -8.22 1.28 -6.70
CA THR A 44 -8.52 0.49 -5.52
C THR A 44 -9.11 1.51 -4.59
N PRO A 45 -10.44 1.55 -4.39
CA PRO A 45 -11.02 2.47 -3.44
C PRO A 45 -10.23 2.31 -2.15
N ARG A 46 -9.71 3.42 -1.60
CA ARG A 46 -8.99 3.41 -0.32
C ARG A 46 -9.87 2.65 0.66
N LYS A 47 -9.51 1.40 0.93
CA LYS A 47 -10.27 0.57 1.85
C LYS A 47 -10.02 1.17 3.21
N THR A 48 -11.08 1.65 3.84
CA THR A 48 -11.02 2.04 5.23
C THR A 48 -10.70 0.80 6.07
N ALA A 49 -10.21 1.03 7.29
CA ALA A 49 -10.06 -0.08 8.24
C ALA A 49 -11.40 -0.84 8.43
N GLY A 50 -12.53 -0.14 8.31
CA GLY A 50 -13.87 -0.74 8.31
C GLY A 50 -14.14 -1.67 7.14
N ASP A 51 -13.76 -1.30 5.91
CA ASP A 51 -13.94 -2.14 4.71
C ASP A 51 -13.11 -3.42 4.78
N ILE A 52 -11.90 -3.32 5.32
CA ILE A 52 -11.03 -4.47 5.54
C ILE A 52 -11.64 -5.38 6.62
N LEU A 53 -12.08 -4.81 7.74
CA LEU A 53 -12.70 -5.56 8.84
C LEU A 53 -13.99 -6.28 8.40
N ALA A 54 -14.84 -5.61 7.61
CA ALA A 54 -16.06 -6.21 7.06
C ALA A 54 -15.74 -7.40 6.15
N LYS A 55 -14.73 -7.26 5.29
CA LYS A 55 -14.26 -8.36 4.43
C LYS A 55 -13.72 -9.54 5.25
N VAL A 56 -12.90 -9.29 6.27
CA VAL A 56 -12.34 -10.33 7.14
C VAL A 56 -13.43 -11.08 7.91
N ARG A 57 -14.43 -10.36 8.43
CA ARG A 57 -15.60 -10.97 9.09
C ARG A 57 -16.42 -11.85 8.14
N GLY A 58 -16.61 -11.40 6.89
CA GLY A 58 -17.31 -12.18 5.86
C GLY A 58 -16.60 -13.48 5.45
N LEU A 59 -15.28 -13.57 5.65
CA LEU A 59 -14.50 -14.79 5.42
C LEU A 59 -14.65 -15.83 6.55
N GLY A 60 -15.41 -15.51 7.62
CA GLY A 60 -15.58 -16.41 8.76
C GLY A 60 -14.30 -16.62 9.58
N ILE A 61 -13.28 -15.77 9.37
CA ILE A 61 -12.03 -15.84 10.12
C ILE A 61 -12.31 -15.27 11.51
N TYR A 62 -12.36 -16.16 12.50
CA TYR A 62 -12.50 -15.79 13.90
C TYR A 62 -11.13 -15.84 14.56
N THR A 63 -10.70 -14.72 15.14
CA THR A 63 -9.64 -14.76 16.14
C THR A 63 -10.28 -15.31 17.42
N ALA A 64 -9.76 -16.42 17.95
CA ALA A 64 -10.20 -16.90 19.25
C ALA A 64 -10.07 -15.75 20.26
N GLY A 65 -11.17 -15.41 20.94
CA GLY A 65 -11.27 -14.30 21.90
C GLY A 65 -10.41 -14.46 23.16
N ASP A 66 -9.49 -15.43 23.17
CA ASP A 66 -8.70 -15.83 24.31
C ASP A 66 -7.46 -14.97 24.53
N SER A 67 -7.30 -13.84 23.84
CA SER A 67 -6.23 -12.89 24.22
C SER A 67 -6.34 -12.53 25.71
N THR A 68 -7.56 -12.43 26.22
CA THR A 68 -7.82 -12.20 27.65
C THR A 68 -7.46 -13.40 28.54
N GLU A 69 -7.76 -14.63 28.11
CA GLU A 69 -7.41 -15.86 28.86
C GLU A 69 -5.91 -16.17 28.81
N ILE A 70 -5.26 -15.94 27.67
CA ILE A 70 -3.83 -16.06 27.47
C ILE A 70 -3.08 -15.05 28.36
N VAL A 71 -3.55 -13.80 28.42
CA VAL A 71 -2.94 -12.77 29.28
C VAL A 71 -3.17 -13.07 30.77
N ARG A 72 -4.34 -13.57 31.17
CA ARG A 72 -4.61 -13.98 32.56
C ARG A 72 -3.74 -15.17 32.95
N SER A 73 -3.70 -16.23 32.15
CA SER A 73 -2.87 -17.41 32.44
C SER A 73 -1.38 -17.08 32.52
N ALA A 74 -0.87 -16.20 31.65
CA ALA A 74 0.52 -15.73 31.71
C ALA A 74 0.81 -14.86 32.96
N ARG A 75 -0.19 -14.10 33.45
CA ARG A 75 -0.05 -13.29 34.67
C ARG A 75 -0.10 -14.14 35.93
N ASP A 76 -1.03 -15.09 35.99
CA ASP A 76 -1.28 -15.92 37.17
C ASP A 76 -0.22 -17.03 37.34
N ALA A 77 0.60 -17.29 36.31
CA ALA A 77 1.73 -18.20 36.33
C ALA A 77 3.05 -17.57 36.83
N ARG A 78 3.04 -16.33 37.35
CA ARG A 78 4.22 -15.59 37.83
C ARG A 78 4.13 -15.29 39.32
#